data_AF-Q023G1-F1
#
_entry.id   AF-Q023G1-F1
#
_cell.length_a   1.000
_cell.length_b   1.000
_cell.length_c   1.000
_cell.angle_alpha   90.00
_cell.angle_beta   90.00
_cell.angle_gamma   90.00
#
_symmetry.space_group_name_H-M   'P 1'
#
loop_
_entity.id
_entity.type
_entity.pdbx_description
1 polymer ?
#
loop_
_entity_poly.entity_id
_entity_poly.type
_entity_poly.pdbx_seq_one_letter_code
_entity_poly.pdbx_strand_id
1 'polypeptide(L)'
;MPFLHRTMDDFARVLPRKDILAFLRERTTHTTGQLLTTSELSTFVHPPDQTTSSSTRRTFLQGLAVPQRLRGHGLPLGTNTDRGDPITVFQPDNQHNKSAWLIGQSRKGKSTMLIQRPRHLATAGHGVGVIDPHRSMARDLLGALDGIDPDRIVFLDFDATTPVAFNPFAHDDAEDYGRLTTEYVNSLTHLFDAERFHRMSHVLGMSIYALFVLKENLATLPALLAKTPAGESLRRRVSTTAKNDTVRRFWSEDYHHYPSDAFAPLTNRLSALLLDDKTHRTFAQPQTA
;
A
#
# COMPACT_ATOMS: atom_id res chain seq x y z
N MET A 1 -21.30 -28.66 71.47
CA MET A 1 -21.42 -28.63 69.99
C MET A 1 -22.03 -27.29 69.55
N PRO A 2 -21.32 -26.15 69.59
CA PRO A 2 -21.93 -24.82 69.38
C PRO A 2 -22.07 -24.38 67.91
N PHE A 3 -21.77 -25.24 66.93
CA PHE A 3 -21.61 -24.84 65.51
C PHE A 3 -22.58 -25.51 64.53
N LEU A 4 -23.71 -26.03 65.02
CA LEU A 4 -24.63 -26.84 64.20
C LEU A 4 -25.57 -26.01 63.30
N HIS A 5 -25.70 -24.70 63.55
CA HIS A 5 -26.68 -23.84 62.90
C HIS A 5 -25.97 -22.63 62.27
N ARG A 6 -25.96 -22.53 60.94
CA ARG A 6 -25.09 -21.60 60.19
C ARG A 6 -25.84 -20.67 59.24
N THR A 7 -27.13 -20.91 59.01
CA THR A 7 -27.99 -20.12 58.13
C THR A 7 -29.18 -19.55 58.89
N MET A 8 -29.86 -18.53 58.33
CA MET A 8 -31.10 -18.00 58.92
C MET A 8 -32.15 -19.10 59.15
N ASP A 9 -32.22 -20.08 58.25
CA ASP A 9 -33.13 -21.22 58.35
C ASP A 9 -32.77 -22.14 59.52
N ASP A 10 -31.49 -22.24 59.87
CA ASP A 10 -31.05 -23.00 61.03
C ASP A 10 -31.40 -22.27 62.34
N PHE A 11 -31.21 -20.95 62.39
CA PHE A 11 -31.57 -20.16 63.57
C PHE A 11 -33.08 -20.16 63.82
N ALA A 12 -33.89 -20.07 62.77
CA ALA A 12 -35.35 -20.08 62.87
C ALA A 12 -35.93 -21.39 63.46
N ARG A 13 -35.14 -22.49 63.46
CA ARG A 13 -35.53 -23.77 64.05
C ARG A 13 -35.38 -23.82 65.58
N VAL A 14 -34.54 -22.95 66.15
CA VAL A 14 -34.16 -22.98 67.57
C VAL A 14 -34.40 -21.66 68.30
N LEU A 15 -34.51 -20.54 67.58
CA LEU A 15 -34.72 -19.22 68.16
C LEU A 15 -35.93 -18.51 67.54
N PRO A 16 -36.71 -17.76 68.34
CA PRO A 16 -37.75 -16.88 67.83
C PRO A 16 -37.18 -15.80 66.91
N ARG A 17 -37.95 -15.40 65.89
CA ARG A 17 -37.54 -14.38 64.92
C ARG A 17 -37.10 -13.05 65.56
N LYS A 18 -37.72 -12.66 66.68
CA LYS A 18 -37.37 -11.44 67.42
C LYS A 18 -35.95 -11.50 67.98
N ASP A 19 -35.55 -12.65 68.48
CA ASP A 19 -34.23 -12.86 69.09
C ASP A 19 -33.15 -13.01 68.01
N ILE A 20 -33.52 -13.57 66.85
CA ILE A 20 -32.68 -13.57 65.65
C ILE A 20 -32.33 -12.15 65.20
N LEU A 21 -33.34 -11.28 65.14
CA LEU A 21 -33.13 -9.88 64.79
C LEU A 21 -32.32 -9.13 65.85
N ALA A 22 -32.50 -9.46 67.13
CA ALA A 22 -31.76 -8.84 68.22
C ALA A 22 -30.25 -9.16 68.14
N PHE A 23 -29.86 -10.44 68.01
CA PHE A 23 -28.43 -10.77 67.94
C PHE A 23 -27.77 -10.29 66.64
N LEU A 24 -28.50 -10.23 65.51
CA LEU A 24 -27.97 -9.66 64.26
C LEU A 24 -27.72 -8.16 64.40
N ARG A 25 -28.62 -7.46 65.09
CA ARG A 25 -28.49 -6.03 65.41
C ARG A 25 -27.35 -5.77 66.40
N GLU A 26 -27.20 -6.64 67.38
CA GLU A 26 -26.17 -6.54 68.44
C GLU A 26 -24.82 -7.18 68.05
N ARG A 27 -24.74 -7.78 66.86
CA ARG A 27 -23.53 -8.41 66.29
C ARG A 27 -22.95 -9.53 67.15
N THR A 28 -23.81 -10.27 67.85
CA THR A 28 -23.42 -11.37 68.74
C THR A 28 -23.51 -12.75 68.08
N THR A 29 -23.57 -12.81 66.74
CA THR A 29 -23.57 -14.08 65.98
C THR A 29 -22.27 -14.85 66.20
N HIS A 30 -22.37 -16.05 66.76
CA HIS A 30 -21.23 -16.95 66.97
C HIS A 30 -20.86 -17.78 65.72
N THR A 31 -21.29 -17.37 64.52
CA THR A 31 -20.91 -18.01 63.25
C THR A 31 -19.58 -17.45 62.75
N THR A 32 -18.66 -18.33 62.39
CA THR A 32 -17.43 -17.95 61.69
C THR A 32 -17.77 -17.52 60.27
N GLY A 33 -17.93 -16.21 60.02
CA GLY A 33 -17.98 -15.69 58.65
C GLY A 33 -18.72 -14.38 58.38
N GLN A 34 -19.50 -13.82 59.30
CA GLN A 34 -20.20 -12.54 59.07
C GLN A 34 -20.14 -11.64 60.29
N LEU A 35 -19.04 -10.91 60.42
CA LEU A 35 -18.90 -9.83 61.42
C LEU A 35 -18.94 -8.43 60.78
N LEU A 36 -18.94 -8.35 59.44
CA LEU A 36 -18.77 -7.10 58.70
C LEU A 36 -19.96 -6.83 57.78
N THR A 37 -20.51 -5.64 57.91
CA THR A 37 -21.47 -5.05 56.96
C THR A 37 -20.78 -4.74 55.62
N THR A 38 -21.54 -4.51 54.55
CA THR A 38 -20.99 -4.11 53.24
C THR A 38 -20.09 -2.87 53.34
N SER A 39 -20.44 -1.91 54.20
CA SER A 39 -19.63 -0.70 54.47
C SER A 39 -18.34 -0.98 55.25
N GLU A 40 -18.30 -2.01 56.09
CA GLU A 40 -17.08 -2.42 56.80
C GLU A 40 -16.21 -3.33 55.94
N LEU A 41 -16.82 -4.07 55.02
CA LEU A 41 -16.11 -4.89 54.05
C LEU A 41 -15.39 -4.00 53.01
N SER A 42 -15.99 -2.86 52.65
CA SER A 42 -15.37 -1.86 51.76
C SER A 42 -14.19 -1.09 52.38
N THR A 43 -14.01 -1.14 53.71
CA THR A 43 -12.78 -0.63 54.36
C THR A 43 -11.59 -1.57 54.27
N PHE A 44 -11.80 -2.86 53.99
CA PHE A 44 -10.67 -3.80 53.77
C PHE A 44 -10.23 -3.82 52.31
N VAL A 45 -11.14 -3.52 51.39
CA VAL A 45 -10.89 -3.54 49.94
C VAL A 45 -11.12 -2.15 49.39
N HIS A 46 -10.04 -1.41 49.16
CA HIS A 46 -10.08 -0.16 48.42
C HIS A 46 -9.83 -0.45 46.93
N PRO A 47 -10.86 -0.47 46.07
CA PRO A 47 -10.63 -0.55 44.64
C PRO A 47 -9.78 0.65 44.22
N PRO A 48 -8.72 0.45 43.42
CA PRO A 48 -7.80 1.53 43.06
C PRO A 48 -8.56 2.61 42.30
N ASP A 49 -8.43 3.86 42.74
CA ASP A 49 -8.99 5.04 42.07
C ASP A 49 -8.25 5.30 40.74
N GLN A 50 -8.83 6.11 39.84
CA GLN A 50 -8.23 6.46 38.54
C GLN A 50 -6.81 7.03 38.68
N THR A 51 -6.52 7.69 39.81
CA THR A 51 -5.22 8.27 40.17
C THR A 51 -4.17 7.23 40.57
N THR A 52 -4.57 6.08 41.12
CA THR A 52 -3.68 5.01 41.62
C THR A 52 -3.60 3.78 40.70
N SER A 53 -4.44 3.73 39.66
CA SER A 53 -4.60 2.57 38.78
C SER A 53 -3.68 2.56 37.54
N SER A 54 -2.71 3.47 37.46
CA SER A 54 -1.71 3.48 36.37
C SER A 54 -0.89 2.19 36.33
N SER A 55 -0.63 1.56 37.49
CA SER A 55 0.19 0.34 37.63
C SER A 55 -0.60 -0.96 37.82
N THR A 56 -1.92 -0.90 38.09
CA THR A 56 -2.73 -2.11 38.32
C THR A 56 -3.34 -2.62 37.02
N ARG A 57 -3.01 -3.86 36.63
CA ARG A 57 -3.56 -4.52 35.44
C ARG A 57 -5.03 -4.88 35.68
N ARG A 58 -5.96 -4.02 35.25
CA ARG A 58 -7.39 -4.29 35.29
C ARG A 58 -7.76 -5.27 34.16
N THR A 59 -7.82 -6.56 34.47
CA THR A 59 -8.11 -7.66 33.53
C THR A 59 -9.48 -7.56 32.85
N PHE A 60 -10.38 -6.74 33.38
CA PHE A 60 -11.73 -6.51 32.84
C PHE A 60 -11.81 -5.39 31.79
N LEU A 61 -10.73 -4.60 31.62
CA LEU A 61 -10.70 -3.53 30.62
C LEU A 61 -10.22 -4.10 29.28
N GLN A 62 -11.09 -4.03 28.27
CA GLN A 62 -10.74 -4.36 26.89
C GLN A 62 -9.84 -3.26 26.29
N GLY A 63 -8.91 -3.67 25.44
CA GLY A 63 -7.98 -2.78 24.75
C GLY A 63 -6.51 -3.14 24.99
N LEU A 64 -5.71 -3.11 23.93
CA LEU A 64 -4.25 -3.22 24.03
C LEU A 64 -3.66 -1.82 24.13
N ALA A 65 -2.64 -1.65 24.99
CA ALA A 65 -1.97 -0.38 25.12
C ALA A 65 -1.28 0.02 23.80
N VAL A 66 -1.55 1.24 23.32
CA VAL A 66 -0.85 1.77 22.15
C VAL A 66 0.60 2.06 22.53
N PRO A 67 1.62 1.55 21.82
CA PRO A 67 3.01 1.91 22.08
C PRO A 67 3.25 3.42 21.98
N GLN A 68 4.05 4.00 22.88
CA GLN A 68 4.26 5.45 22.96
C GLN A 68 4.74 6.06 21.62
N ARG A 69 5.56 5.32 20.88
CA ARG A 69 6.03 5.71 19.53
C ARG A 69 4.93 5.94 18.50
N LEU A 70 3.73 5.39 18.70
CA LEU A 70 2.58 5.53 17.78
C LEU A 70 1.54 6.55 18.27
N ARG A 71 1.76 7.20 19.42
CA ARG A 71 0.84 8.20 20.02
C ARG A 71 1.21 9.66 19.66
N GLY A 72 2.21 9.85 18.80
CA GLY A 72 2.76 11.17 18.44
C GLY A 72 2.10 11.79 17.21
N HIS A 73 2.92 12.33 16.32
CA HIS A 73 2.49 12.92 15.05
C HIS A 73 2.90 12.03 13.86
N GLY A 74 2.22 12.23 12.74
CA GLY A 74 2.55 11.62 11.46
C GLY A 74 1.31 11.26 10.66
N LEU A 75 1.40 10.18 9.89
CA LEU A 75 0.27 9.65 9.11
C LEU A 75 -0.72 8.92 10.03
N PRO A 76 -1.97 9.39 10.20
CA PRO A 76 -2.96 8.72 11.02
C PRO A 76 -3.32 7.34 10.44
N LEU A 77 -3.26 6.32 11.28
CA LEU A 77 -3.63 4.93 10.94
C LEU A 77 -5.05 4.58 11.39
N GLY A 78 -5.52 5.20 12.48
CA GLY A 78 -6.85 4.97 13.04
C GLY A 78 -6.89 5.27 14.53
N THR A 79 -7.93 4.76 15.20
CA THR A 79 -8.13 4.92 16.64
C THR A 79 -8.12 3.57 17.34
N ASN A 80 -7.45 3.48 18.48
CA ASN A 80 -7.50 2.33 19.37
C ASN A 80 -8.09 2.74 20.71
N THR A 81 -9.05 1.97 21.21
CA THR A 81 -9.61 2.18 22.55
C THR A 81 -8.77 1.41 23.55
N ASP A 82 -7.98 2.11 24.36
CA ASP A 82 -7.19 1.55 25.45
C ASP A 82 -7.90 1.87 26.76
N ARG A 83 -8.42 0.85 27.46
CA ARG A 83 -9.08 1.03 28.78
C ARG A 83 -10.29 1.99 28.77
N GLY A 84 -10.93 2.16 27.62
CA GLY A 84 -12.07 3.08 27.43
C GLY A 84 -11.67 4.43 26.85
N ASP A 85 -10.38 4.77 26.82
CA ASP A 85 -9.89 6.01 26.26
C ASP A 85 -9.56 5.84 24.77
N PRO A 86 -10.20 6.60 23.87
CA PRO A 86 -9.85 6.57 22.45
C PRO A 86 -8.51 7.27 22.22
N ILE A 87 -7.53 6.51 21.71
CA ILE A 87 -6.20 7.00 21.37
C ILE A 87 -6.03 6.92 19.86
N THR A 88 -5.70 8.04 19.22
CA THR A 88 -5.32 8.04 17.81
C THR A 88 -3.94 7.45 17.63
N VAL A 89 -3.79 6.57 16.64
CA VAL A 89 -2.57 5.84 16.30
C VAL A 89 -2.00 6.39 15.02
N PHE A 90 -0.70 6.71 15.03
CA PHE A 90 0.02 7.28 13.89
C PHE A 90 1.15 6.36 13.44
N GLN A 91 1.40 6.35 12.13
CA GLN A 91 2.70 6.00 11.58
C GLN A 91 3.60 7.23 11.74
N PRO A 92 4.73 7.12 12.46
CA PRO A 92 5.63 8.25 12.67
C PRO A 92 6.23 8.77 11.36
N ASP A 93 6.49 10.08 11.28
CA ASP A 93 7.03 10.75 10.10
C ASP A 93 8.35 10.12 9.59
N ASN A 94 9.21 9.69 10.52
CA ASN A 94 10.47 9.03 10.20
C ASN A 94 10.33 7.62 9.59
N GLN A 95 9.09 7.14 9.41
CA GLN A 95 8.80 5.87 8.75
C GLN A 95 8.16 6.05 7.36
N HIS A 96 7.94 7.29 6.88
CA HIS A 96 7.29 7.52 5.59
C HIS A 96 8.06 6.91 4.41
N ASN A 97 9.37 6.81 4.52
CA ASN A 97 10.27 6.21 3.53
C ASN A 97 10.30 4.67 3.56
N LYS A 98 9.52 4.01 4.42
CA LYS A 98 9.49 2.55 4.51
C LYS A 98 8.31 1.97 3.76
N SER A 99 8.58 0.90 3.02
CA SER A 99 7.55 0.10 2.37
C SER A 99 6.60 -0.50 3.41
N ALA A 100 5.30 -0.39 3.13
CA ALA A 100 4.24 -0.93 3.97
C ALA A 100 3.40 -1.93 3.18
N TRP A 101 3.00 -3.00 3.85
CA TRP A 101 2.12 -4.03 3.29
C TRP A 101 0.76 -3.92 3.95
N LEU A 102 -0.31 -3.86 3.15
CA LEU A 102 -1.69 -3.85 3.65
C LEU A 102 -2.35 -5.19 3.36
N ILE A 103 -2.44 -6.03 4.38
CA ILE A 103 -2.97 -7.39 4.27
C ILE A 103 -4.26 -7.49 5.11
N GLY A 104 -5.29 -8.12 4.54
CA GLY A 104 -6.54 -8.35 5.25
C GLY A 104 -7.59 -9.01 4.34
N GLN A 105 -8.68 -9.48 4.91
CA GLN A 105 -9.82 -10.00 4.14
C GLN A 105 -10.64 -8.87 3.51
N SER A 106 -11.53 -9.20 2.58
CA SER A 106 -12.48 -8.23 2.02
C SER A 106 -13.37 -7.62 3.12
N ARG A 107 -13.77 -6.36 2.93
CA ARG A 107 -14.58 -5.56 3.88
C ARG A 107 -13.95 -5.33 5.26
N LYS A 108 -12.62 -5.30 5.35
CA LYS A 108 -11.87 -4.93 6.57
C LYS A 108 -11.24 -3.52 6.51
N GLY A 109 -11.74 -2.66 5.63
CA GLY A 109 -11.27 -1.27 5.52
C GLY A 109 -9.99 -1.07 4.68
N LYS A 110 -9.52 -2.08 3.94
CA LYS A 110 -8.31 -1.97 3.11
C LYS A 110 -8.42 -0.84 2.06
N SER A 111 -9.52 -0.81 1.30
CA SER A 111 -9.76 0.22 0.29
C SER A 111 -9.83 1.62 0.91
N THR A 112 -10.48 1.74 2.07
CA THR A 112 -10.51 2.98 2.84
C THR A 112 -9.10 3.44 3.20
N MET A 113 -8.24 2.54 3.68
CA MET A 113 -6.86 2.88 4.03
C MET A 113 -6.02 3.26 2.80
N LEU A 114 -6.23 2.60 1.65
CA LEU A 114 -5.55 2.94 0.39
C LEU A 114 -5.97 4.31 -0.17
N ILE A 115 -7.16 4.84 0.19
CA ILE A 115 -7.60 6.18 -0.18
C ILE A 115 -7.13 7.23 0.84
N GLN A 116 -7.31 6.94 2.14
CA GLN A 116 -6.98 7.91 3.20
C GLN A 116 -5.47 8.20 3.29
N ARG A 117 -4.62 7.21 2.99
CA ARG A 117 -3.17 7.39 3.06
C ARG A 117 -2.62 8.38 2.02
N PRO A 118 -2.86 8.21 0.71
CA PRO A 118 -2.51 9.20 -0.31
C PRO A 118 -3.12 10.57 -0.02
N ARG A 119 -4.40 10.62 0.37
CA ARG A 119 -5.08 11.87 0.72
C ARG A 119 -4.33 12.64 1.80
N HIS A 120 -4.02 11.99 2.94
CA HIS A 120 -3.31 12.64 4.04
C HIS A 120 -1.92 13.14 3.64
N LEU A 121 -1.17 12.32 2.88
CA LEU A 121 0.15 12.70 2.37
C LEU A 121 0.06 13.90 1.42
N ALA A 122 -0.91 13.90 0.50
CA ALA A 122 -1.12 14.99 -0.44
C ALA A 122 -1.53 16.29 0.27
N THR A 123 -2.44 16.21 1.25
CA THR A 123 -2.82 17.36 2.10
C THR A 123 -1.66 17.89 2.94
N ALA A 124 -0.74 17.02 3.36
CA ALA A 124 0.50 17.42 4.03
C ALA A 124 1.58 17.98 3.07
N GLY A 125 1.27 18.10 1.77
CA GLY A 125 2.16 18.67 0.76
C GLY A 125 3.18 17.69 0.17
N HIS A 126 3.05 16.39 0.44
CA HIS A 126 3.90 15.36 -0.17
C HIS A 126 3.38 14.94 -1.55
N GLY A 127 4.29 14.73 -2.50
CA GLY A 127 3.94 14.11 -3.79
C GLY A 127 3.58 12.63 -3.61
N VAL A 128 2.50 12.19 -4.23
CA VAL A 128 2.03 10.79 -4.15
C VAL A 128 1.64 10.28 -5.53
N GLY A 129 2.17 9.12 -5.91
CA GLY A 129 1.74 8.37 -7.08
C GLY A 129 0.82 7.23 -6.68
N VAL A 130 -0.28 7.05 -7.41
CA VAL A 130 -1.24 5.96 -7.19
C VAL A 130 -1.47 5.24 -8.51
N ILE A 131 -1.29 3.91 -8.51
CA ILE A 131 -1.56 3.04 -9.65
C ILE A 131 -2.75 2.15 -9.27
N ASP A 132 -3.85 2.28 -10.00
CA ASP A 132 -5.10 1.55 -9.75
C ASP A 132 -5.54 0.77 -10.99
N PRO A 133 -5.19 -0.53 -11.09
CA PRO A 133 -5.63 -1.38 -12.20
C PRO A 133 -7.15 -1.55 -12.29
N HIS A 134 -7.91 -1.28 -11.22
CA HIS A 134 -9.35 -1.48 -11.15
C HIS A 134 -10.18 -0.20 -11.31
N ARG A 135 -9.54 0.97 -11.36
CA ARG A 135 -10.12 2.30 -11.65
C ARG A 135 -11.15 2.83 -10.65
N SER A 136 -11.55 2.07 -9.63
CA SER A 136 -12.54 2.50 -8.64
C SER A 136 -11.89 3.38 -7.58
N MET A 137 -10.74 2.96 -7.07
CA MET A 137 -10.03 3.65 -6.00
C MET A 137 -9.49 5.01 -6.46
N ALA A 138 -8.97 5.11 -7.69
CA ALA A 138 -8.44 6.37 -8.19
C ALA A 138 -9.53 7.46 -8.34
N ARG A 139 -10.75 7.05 -8.72
CA ARG A 139 -11.90 7.97 -8.79
C ARG A 139 -12.38 8.39 -7.40
N ASP A 140 -12.47 7.45 -6.47
CA ASP A 140 -12.83 7.74 -5.08
C ASP A 140 -11.79 8.66 -4.42
N LEU A 141 -10.50 8.45 -4.72
CA LEU A 141 -9.43 9.31 -4.24
C LEU A 141 -9.53 10.72 -4.80
N LEU A 142 -9.79 10.88 -6.11
CA LEU A 142 -9.95 12.19 -6.73
C LEU A 142 -11.02 13.03 -6.02
N GLY A 143 -12.16 12.41 -5.70
CA GLY A 143 -13.23 13.06 -4.92
C GLY A 143 -12.91 13.25 -3.44
N ALA A 144 -11.85 12.64 -2.91
CA ALA A 144 -11.42 12.79 -1.52
C ALA A 144 -10.27 13.82 -1.35
N LEU A 145 -9.67 14.28 -2.45
CA LEU A 145 -8.62 15.31 -2.48
C LEU A 145 -9.18 16.74 -2.43
N ASP A 146 -10.38 16.93 -1.91
CA ASP A 146 -11.00 18.25 -1.71
C ASP A 146 -10.04 19.23 -1.03
N GLY A 147 -9.89 20.41 -1.63
CA GLY A 147 -9.00 21.48 -1.12
C GLY A 147 -7.56 21.41 -1.64
N ILE A 148 -7.21 20.41 -2.45
CA ILE A 148 -5.96 20.41 -3.22
C ILE A 148 -6.20 21.13 -4.54
N ASP A 149 -5.27 22.01 -4.89
CA ASP A 149 -5.26 22.71 -6.17
C ASP A 149 -5.32 21.70 -7.34
N PRO A 150 -6.34 21.77 -8.21
CA PRO A 150 -6.47 20.89 -9.37
C PRO A 150 -5.25 20.90 -10.29
N ASP A 151 -4.54 22.03 -10.40
CA ASP A 151 -3.34 22.15 -11.23
C ASP A 151 -2.17 21.29 -10.71
N ARG A 152 -2.28 20.79 -9.47
CA ARG A 152 -1.30 19.89 -8.84
C ARG A 152 -1.70 18.41 -8.95
N ILE A 153 -2.81 18.10 -9.63
CA ILE A 153 -3.33 16.75 -9.77
C ILE A 153 -3.20 16.30 -11.23
N VAL A 154 -2.44 15.24 -11.46
CA VAL A 154 -2.36 14.57 -12.76
C VAL A 154 -3.14 13.26 -12.68
N PHE A 155 -4.20 13.14 -13.48
CA PHE A 155 -5.03 11.95 -13.56
C PHE A 155 -4.90 11.30 -14.94
N LEU A 156 -4.29 10.11 -14.98
CA LEU A 156 -4.05 9.36 -16.21
C LEU A 156 -5.02 8.16 -16.29
N ASP A 157 -6.01 8.23 -17.20
CA ASP A 157 -6.93 7.12 -17.47
C ASP A 157 -6.60 6.48 -18.83
N PHE A 158 -5.84 5.38 -18.79
CA PHE A 158 -5.44 4.63 -19.97
C PHE A 158 -6.60 3.85 -20.63
N ASP A 159 -7.76 3.75 -19.97
CA ASP A 159 -8.93 3.05 -20.50
C ASP A 159 -10.02 4.01 -21.03
N ALA A 160 -9.76 5.33 -20.96
CA ALA A 160 -10.66 6.36 -21.48
C ALA A 160 -10.91 6.19 -23.00
N THR A 161 -12.02 6.75 -23.48
CA THR A 161 -12.36 6.74 -24.93
C THR A 161 -11.29 7.46 -25.77
N THR A 162 -10.70 8.50 -25.17
CA THR A 162 -9.49 9.16 -25.66
C THR A 162 -8.40 8.93 -24.62
N PRO A 163 -7.57 7.89 -24.79
CA PRO A 163 -6.53 7.57 -23.81
C PRO A 163 -5.44 8.64 -23.81
N VAL A 164 -4.77 8.76 -22.67
CA VAL A 164 -3.68 9.73 -22.52
C VAL A 164 -2.47 9.29 -23.35
N ALA A 165 -1.85 10.25 -24.05
CA ALA A 165 -0.61 10.04 -24.76
C ALA A 165 0.54 9.83 -23.76
N PHE A 166 1.30 8.75 -23.91
CA PHE A 166 2.44 8.46 -23.06
C PHE A 166 3.61 7.94 -23.89
N ASN A 167 4.64 8.79 -24.05
CA ASN A 167 5.90 8.41 -24.67
C ASN A 167 7.02 8.38 -23.62
N PRO A 168 7.42 7.21 -23.14
CA PRO A 168 8.49 7.11 -22.14
C PRO A 168 9.88 7.44 -22.70
N PHE A 169 10.05 7.47 -24.02
CA PHE A 169 11.34 7.69 -24.67
C PHE A 169 11.59 9.16 -25.02
N ALA A 170 10.62 10.04 -24.76
CA ALA A 170 10.77 11.49 -24.86
C ALA A 170 11.57 12.05 -23.64
N HIS A 171 12.72 11.44 -23.34
CA HIS A 171 13.57 11.79 -22.21
C HIS A 171 14.86 12.47 -22.69
N ASP A 172 15.23 13.59 -22.07
CA ASP A 172 16.39 14.39 -22.49
C ASP A 172 17.71 13.95 -21.86
N ASP A 173 17.66 13.19 -20.76
CA ASP A 173 18.87 12.73 -20.08
C ASP A 173 19.43 11.45 -20.71
N ALA A 174 20.45 11.62 -21.55
CA ALA A 174 21.14 10.52 -22.22
C ALA A 174 22.01 9.67 -21.28
N GLU A 175 22.36 10.15 -20.07
CA GLU A 175 23.15 9.36 -19.11
C GLU A 175 22.34 8.18 -18.55
N ASP A 176 21.03 8.33 -18.49
CA ASP A 176 20.11 7.35 -17.94
C ASP A 176 19.62 6.29 -18.94
N TYR A 177 19.88 6.45 -20.25
CA TYR A 177 19.31 5.58 -21.29
C TYR A 177 19.66 4.10 -21.08
N GLY A 178 20.87 3.79 -20.59
CA GLY A 178 21.26 2.40 -20.31
C GLY A 178 20.41 1.77 -19.20
N ARG A 179 20.28 2.48 -18.07
CA ARG A 179 19.49 2.05 -16.92
C ARG A 179 18.01 1.90 -17.29
N LEU A 180 17.44 2.92 -17.93
CA LEU A 180 16.05 2.90 -18.39
C LEU A 180 15.82 1.75 -19.37
N THR A 181 16.72 1.53 -20.32
CA THR A 181 16.63 0.39 -21.26
C THR A 181 16.51 -0.93 -20.51
N THR A 182 17.35 -1.18 -19.50
CA THR A 182 17.26 -2.40 -18.68
C THR A 182 15.93 -2.53 -17.96
N GLU A 183 15.44 -1.45 -17.34
CA GLU A 183 14.14 -1.41 -16.66
C GLU A 183 12.98 -1.72 -17.62
N TYR A 184 12.98 -1.14 -18.82
CA TYR A 184 11.97 -1.39 -19.87
C TYR A 184 12.05 -2.81 -20.44
N VAL A 185 13.25 -3.33 -20.71
CA VAL A 185 13.40 -4.72 -21.16
C VAL A 185 12.84 -5.68 -20.10
N ASN A 186 13.13 -5.43 -18.83
CA ASN A 186 12.64 -6.25 -17.73
C ASN A 186 11.10 -6.20 -17.61
N SER A 187 10.48 -5.02 -17.75
CA SER A 187 9.02 -4.89 -17.70
C SER A 187 8.31 -5.60 -18.86
N LEU A 188 8.96 -5.66 -20.03
CA LEU A 188 8.43 -6.34 -21.22
C LEU A 188 8.69 -7.86 -21.23
N THR A 189 9.46 -8.40 -20.28
CA THR A 189 9.79 -9.83 -20.22
C THR A 189 8.54 -10.72 -20.28
N HIS A 190 7.46 -10.29 -19.64
CA HIS A 190 6.20 -11.06 -19.58
C HIS A 190 5.46 -11.16 -20.93
N LEU A 191 5.84 -10.38 -21.95
CA LEU A 191 5.27 -10.48 -23.29
C LEU A 191 5.86 -11.65 -24.10
N PHE A 192 6.94 -12.27 -23.60
CA PHE A 192 7.68 -13.32 -24.29
C PHE A 192 7.84 -14.56 -23.41
N ASP A 193 7.70 -15.75 -23.99
CA ASP A 193 8.09 -16.99 -23.31
C ASP A 193 9.61 -16.96 -23.06
N ALA A 194 10.05 -17.55 -21.94
CA ALA A 194 11.44 -17.47 -21.44
C ALA A 194 12.51 -17.82 -22.50
N GLU A 195 12.28 -18.88 -23.28
CA GLU A 195 13.21 -19.34 -24.31
C GLU A 195 13.36 -18.33 -25.45
N ARG A 196 12.26 -17.69 -25.87
CA ARG A 196 12.28 -16.66 -26.91
C ARG A 196 12.88 -15.36 -26.38
N PHE A 197 12.56 -15.00 -25.14
CA PHE A 197 13.12 -13.82 -24.49
C PHE A 197 14.64 -13.89 -24.41
N HIS A 198 15.23 -15.04 -24.01
CA HIS A 198 16.69 -15.16 -23.89
C HIS A 198 17.41 -14.95 -25.22
N ARG A 199 16.79 -15.37 -26.35
CA ARG A 199 17.34 -15.15 -27.69
C ARG A 199 17.21 -13.71 -28.18
N MET A 200 16.23 -12.95 -27.67
CA MET A 200 15.83 -11.66 -28.23
C MET A 200 16.10 -10.48 -27.31
N SER A 201 16.42 -10.71 -26.04
CA SER A 201 16.63 -9.68 -25.01
C SER A 201 17.71 -8.68 -25.41
N HIS A 202 18.79 -9.14 -26.04
CA HIS A 202 19.85 -8.28 -26.55
C HIS A 202 19.32 -7.32 -27.63
N VAL A 203 18.63 -7.84 -28.64
CA VAL A 203 18.07 -7.04 -29.74
C VAL A 203 16.98 -6.10 -29.22
N LEU A 204 16.11 -6.56 -28.33
CA LEU A 204 15.10 -5.73 -27.68
C LEU A 204 15.76 -4.59 -26.91
N GLY A 205 16.81 -4.85 -26.14
CA GLY A 205 17.59 -3.82 -25.45
C GLY A 205 18.18 -2.78 -26.41
N MET A 206 18.83 -3.22 -27.49
CA MET A 206 19.38 -2.32 -28.50
C MET A 206 18.30 -1.47 -29.17
N SER A 207 17.11 -2.05 -29.39
CA SER A 207 15.96 -1.39 -29.99
C SER A 207 15.31 -0.37 -29.06
N ILE A 208 15.15 -0.70 -27.77
CA ILE A 208 14.64 0.22 -26.76
C ILE A 208 15.61 1.40 -26.56
N TYR A 209 16.91 1.14 -26.49
CA TYR A 209 17.91 2.20 -26.42
C TYR A 209 17.85 3.12 -27.65
N ALA A 210 17.67 2.54 -28.84
CA ALA A 210 17.50 3.32 -30.06
C ALA A 210 16.29 4.25 -30.01
N LEU A 211 15.16 3.84 -29.40
CA LEU A 211 14.00 4.71 -29.23
C LEU A 211 14.31 5.93 -28.36
N PHE A 212 15.05 5.75 -27.25
CA PHE A 212 15.52 6.87 -26.42
C PHE A 212 16.40 7.85 -27.22
N VAL A 213 17.37 7.33 -27.98
CA VAL A 213 18.26 8.14 -28.81
C VAL A 213 17.50 8.93 -29.87
N LEU A 214 16.51 8.30 -30.51
CA LEU A 214 15.72 8.94 -31.56
C LEU A 214 14.60 9.83 -31.02
N LYS A 215 14.26 9.70 -29.74
CA LYS A 215 13.05 10.25 -29.09
C LYS A 215 11.77 9.86 -29.83
N GLU A 216 11.77 8.63 -30.31
CA GLU A 216 10.64 8.01 -31.03
C GLU A 216 9.83 7.15 -30.06
N ASN A 217 8.77 6.49 -30.54
CA ASN A 217 7.88 5.72 -29.70
C ASN A 217 7.82 4.23 -30.08
N LEU A 218 7.02 3.43 -29.36
CA LEU A 218 6.97 1.97 -29.57
C LEU A 218 6.56 1.60 -31.01
N ALA A 219 5.75 2.42 -31.68
CA ALA A 219 5.31 2.17 -33.05
C ALA A 219 6.44 2.31 -34.10
N THR A 220 7.59 2.87 -33.71
CA THR A 220 8.78 2.99 -34.58
C THR A 220 9.57 1.68 -34.63
N LEU A 221 9.40 0.75 -33.68
CA LEU A 221 10.16 -0.50 -33.62
C LEU A 221 10.04 -1.38 -34.87
N PRO A 222 8.84 -1.62 -35.47
CA PRO A 222 8.74 -2.38 -36.70
C PRO A 222 9.55 -1.77 -37.86
N ALA A 223 9.50 -0.45 -38.01
CA ALA A 223 10.26 0.25 -39.05
C ALA A 223 11.77 0.22 -38.79
N LEU A 224 12.20 0.39 -37.54
CA LEU A 224 13.60 0.32 -37.12
C LEU A 224 14.22 -1.06 -37.39
N LEU A 225 13.46 -2.13 -37.12
CA LEU A 225 13.91 -3.51 -37.27
C LEU A 225 13.80 -4.03 -38.70
N ALA A 226 13.04 -3.37 -39.58
CA ALA A 226 12.90 -3.79 -40.98
C ALA A 226 14.13 -3.40 -41.81
N LYS A 227 14.58 -4.31 -42.68
CA LYS A 227 15.65 -4.04 -43.67
C LYS A 227 15.14 -3.25 -44.87
N THR A 228 14.56 -2.08 -44.62
CA THR A 228 14.04 -1.14 -45.63
C THR A 228 14.87 0.15 -45.66
N PRO A 229 14.78 0.97 -46.71
CA PRO A 229 15.44 2.28 -46.75
C PRO A 229 15.04 3.21 -45.59
N ALA A 230 13.76 3.15 -45.17
CA ALA A 230 13.28 3.92 -44.02
C ALA A 230 13.93 3.45 -42.71
N GLY A 231 13.98 2.13 -42.48
CA GLY A 231 14.67 1.55 -41.32
C GLY A 231 16.17 1.86 -41.32
N GLU A 232 16.81 1.87 -42.49
CA GLU A 232 18.22 2.21 -42.64
C GLU A 232 18.52 3.66 -42.23
N SER A 233 17.64 4.59 -42.59
CA SER A 233 17.73 5.98 -42.14
C SER A 233 17.65 6.10 -40.61
N LEU A 234 16.73 5.36 -39.98
CA LEU A 234 16.59 5.34 -38.52
C LEU A 234 17.85 4.77 -37.85
N ARG A 235 18.35 3.62 -38.30
CA ARG A 235 19.58 3.00 -37.74
C ARG A 235 20.80 3.90 -37.89
N ARG A 236 20.93 4.61 -39.02
CA ARG A 236 22.00 5.59 -39.23
C ARG A 236 21.91 6.77 -38.26
N ARG A 237 20.71 7.29 -37.99
CA ARG A 237 20.50 8.32 -36.96
C ARG A 237 20.93 7.82 -35.58
N VAL A 238 20.60 6.57 -35.24
CA VAL A 238 21.02 5.97 -33.96
C VAL A 238 22.55 5.86 -33.89
N SER A 239 23.20 5.28 -34.90
CA SER A 239 24.65 5.04 -34.87
C SER A 239 25.50 6.32 -34.87
N THR A 240 24.95 7.44 -35.34
CA THR A 240 25.59 8.75 -35.33
C THR A 240 25.31 9.56 -34.06
N THR A 241 24.17 9.34 -33.40
CA THR A 241 23.71 10.15 -32.25
C THR A 241 23.97 9.46 -30.90
N ALA A 242 23.95 8.13 -30.86
CA ALA A 242 24.12 7.38 -29.62
C ALA A 242 25.50 7.64 -28.98
N LYS A 243 25.53 7.92 -27.68
CA LYS A 243 26.77 8.08 -26.92
C LYS A 243 27.45 6.76 -26.58
N ASN A 244 26.67 5.67 -26.50
CA ASN A 244 27.16 4.35 -26.12
C ASN A 244 27.76 3.61 -27.33
N ASP A 245 29.04 3.27 -27.25
CA ASP A 245 29.78 2.60 -28.34
C ASP A 245 29.23 1.21 -28.68
N THR A 246 28.73 0.46 -27.70
CA THR A 246 28.10 -0.86 -27.95
C THR A 246 26.85 -0.70 -28.82
N VAL A 247 26.01 0.28 -28.52
CA VAL A 247 24.81 0.57 -29.30
C VAL A 247 25.19 1.05 -30.71
N ARG A 248 26.17 1.94 -30.83
CA ARG A 248 26.66 2.40 -32.13
C ARG A 248 27.13 1.24 -33.00
N ARG A 249 28.00 0.40 -32.45
CA ARG A 249 28.57 -0.77 -33.14
C ARG A 249 27.48 -1.76 -33.54
N PHE A 250 26.52 -2.01 -32.66
CA PHE A 250 25.41 -2.91 -32.98
C PHE A 250 24.66 -2.44 -34.23
N TRP A 251 24.31 -1.15 -34.31
CA TRP A 251 23.55 -0.61 -35.43
C TRP A 251 24.36 -0.37 -36.70
N SER A 252 25.68 -0.16 -36.61
CA SER A 252 26.55 0.03 -37.77
C SER A 252 27.14 -1.25 -38.35
N GLU A 253 27.27 -2.31 -37.54
CA GLU A 253 27.97 -3.54 -37.91
C GLU A 253 27.12 -4.78 -37.62
N ASP A 254 26.84 -5.07 -36.34
CA ASP A 254 26.30 -6.37 -35.92
C ASP A 254 24.92 -6.65 -36.51
N TYR A 255 24.04 -5.65 -36.57
CA TYR A 255 22.68 -5.75 -37.09
C TYR A 255 22.63 -6.31 -38.52
N HIS A 256 23.63 -5.98 -39.36
CA HIS A 256 23.65 -6.42 -40.76
C HIS A 256 23.84 -7.94 -40.91
N HIS A 257 24.48 -8.58 -39.92
CA HIS A 257 24.73 -10.03 -39.89
C HIS A 257 23.48 -10.86 -39.56
N TYR A 258 22.43 -10.26 -39.00
CA TYR A 258 21.18 -10.97 -38.72
C TYR A 258 20.39 -11.24 -40.00
N PRO A 259 19.77 -12.41 -40.16
CA PRO A 259 18.86 -12.66 -41.29
C PRO A 259 17.60 -11.77 -41.16
N SER A 260 16.91 -11.51 -42.28
CA SER A 260 15.77 -10.58 -42.33
C SER A 260 14.59 -11.00 -41.46
N ASP A 261 14.44 -12.30 -41.21
CA ASP A 261 13.38 -12.91 -40.40
C ASP A 261 13.76 -13.06 -38.92
N ALA A 262 15.00 -12.78 -38.52
CA ALA A 262 15.46 -12.90 -37.13
C ALA A 262 14.60 -12.12 -36.14
N PHE A 263 14.01 -11.02 -36.59
CA PHE A 263 13.23 -10.10 -35.77
C PHE A 263 11.72 -10.32 -35.86
N ALA A 264 11.25 -11.25 -36.71
CA ALA A 264 9.84 -11.52 -36.91
C ALA A 264 9.08 -11.83 -35.61
N PRO A 265 9.62 -12.62 -34.65
CA PRO A 265 8.94 -12.85 -33.39
C PRO A 265 8.78 -11.57 -32.54
N LEU A 266 9.72 -10.62 -32.64
CA LEU A 266 9.68 -9.36 -31.90
C LEU A 266 8.62 -8.44 -32.50
N THR A 267 8.70 -8.25 -33.82
CA THR A 267 7.76 -7.42 -34.56
C THR A 267 6.35 -7.96 -34.43
N ASN A 268 6.14 -9.27 -34.48
CA ASN A 268 4.80 -9.85 -34.37
C ASN A 268 4.17 -9.61 -32.99
N ARG A 269 4.95 -9.69 -31.90
CA ARG A 269 4.43 -9.41 -30.54
C ARG A 269 4.12 -7.94 -30.34
N LEU A 270 4.98 -7.06 -30.84
CA LEU A 270 4.76 -5.61 -30.77
C LEU A 270 3.58 -5.16 -31.64
N SER A 271 3.47 -5.71 -32.85
CA SER A 271 2.32 -5.45 -33.73
C SER A 271 1.01 -5.94 -33.10
N ALA A 272 1.02 -7.10 -32.43
CA ALA A 272 -0.15 -7.59 -31.70
C ALA A 272 -0.54 -6.66 -30.53
N LEU A 273 0.44 -6.12 -29.80
CA LEU A 273 0.22 -5.13 -28.74
C LEU A 273 -0.38 -3.83 -29.31
N LEU A 274 0.14 -3.35 -30.43
CA LEU A 274 -0.30 -2.11 -31.08
C LEU A 274 -1.54 -2.26 -31.96
N LEU A 275 -2.08 -3.47 -32.12
CA LEU A 275 -3.34 -3.71 -32.85
C LEU A 275 -4.56 -3.22 -32.04
N ASP A 276 -4.43 -3.17 -30.71
CA ASP A 276 -5.43 -2.55 -29.85
C ASP A 276 -5.39 -1.02 -30.01
N ASP A 277 -6.50 -0.44 -30.46
CA ASP A 277 -6.61 1.01 -30.73
C ASP A 277 -6.24 1.88 -29.53
N LYS A 278 -6.57 1.45 -28.31
CA LYS A 278 -6.25 2.22 -27.09
C LYS A 278 -4.76 2.21 -26.83
N THR A 279 -4.14 1.04 -26.92
CA THR A 279 -2.69 0.85 -26.76
C THR A 279 -1.94 1.63 -27.83
N HIS A 280 -2.38 1.57 -29.09
CA HIS A 280 -1.81 2.37 -30.16
C HIS A 280 -1.90 3.87 -29.87
N ARG A 281 -3.10 4.38 -29.54
CA ARG A 281 -3.29 5.81 -29.25
C ARG A 281 -2.49 6.30 -28.05
N THR A 282 -2.24 5.43 -27.07
CA THR A 282 -1.42 5.73 -25.88
C THR A 282 0.06 5.81 -26.23
N PHE A 283 0.62 4.77 -26.85
CA PHE A 283 2.07 4.59 -26.98
C PHE A 283 2.65 4.96 -28.35
N ALA A 284 1.83 5.33 -29.35
CA ALA A 284 2.30 5.76 -30.67
C ALA A 284 2.43 7.29 -30.81
N GLN A 285 2.29 8.03 -29.71
CA GLN A 285 2.38 9.49 -29.70
C GLN A 285 3.83 9.94 -29.56
N PRO A 286 4.21 11.09 -30.15
CA PRO A 286 5.58 11.59 -30.05
C PRO A 286 5.91 12.17 -28.66
N GLN A 287 4.91 12.68 -27.94
CA GLN A 287 5.07 13.31 -26.63
C GLN A 287 4.05 12.76 -25.64
N THR A 288 4.41 12.82 -24.36
CA THR A 288 3.48 12.60 -23.25
C THR A 288 2.62 13.86 -23.08
N ALA A 289 1.31 13.67 -22.91
CA ALA A 289 0.38 14.77 -22.68
C ALA A 289 0.48 15.35 -21.27
#